data_AF-A0A927CTN2-F1
#
_entry.id   AF-A0A927CTN2-F1
#
_cell.length_a   1.000
_cell.length_b   1.000
_cell.length_c   1.000
_cell.angle_alpha   90.00
_cell.angle_beta   90.00
_cell.angle_gamma   90.00
#
_symmetry.space_group_name_H-M   'P 1'
#
loop_
_entity.id
_entity.type
_entity.pdbx_description
1 polymer ?
#
loop_
_entity_poly.entity_id
_entity_poly.type
_entity_poly.pdbx_seq_one_letter_code
_entity_poly.pdbx_strand_id
1 'polypeptide(L)'
;MKKFQKIAVLALTVILVVIAGCSSGKPAKEALQSAMTKISEADSYKVKMSFGLDELEIPQDAAAGADAAAAAAIIGMIKDASITVDAIYQKDPMRTDLNMEIVIPGDMEMKLSVPMIMTPDTLYVKIPQIPMLPLPETVTGKYIKIDLKELAEQQGGAQIDIAAQQKLGKEIGAVLLKHLDEKTYFSEPKAAEAGLPEGLKADQIIAVEINETNYAQTVDTVINQVLPELIDVLLKNEESLKALQLEKADVEQFKTDLEANKAEILDVLKNDVKVNKLKLTGAIQDGYMVYQDGQVGVEATDKESGQSLKLGLHFDATYSEINKDAAFENEIPTDALTLDELTQMFELPAGM
;
A
#
# COMPACT_ATOMS: atom_id res chain seq x y z
N MET A 1 -29.69 -18.07 48.26
CA MET A 1 -28.54 -17.15 48.42
C MET A 1 -27.30 -17.53 47.59
N LYS A 2 -26.91 -18.81 47.44
CA LYS A 2 -25.64 -19.20 46.75
C LYS A 2 -25.60 -19.14 45.21
N LYS A 3 -26.73 -18.98 44.50
CA LYS A 3 -26.76 -18.81 43.02
C LYS A 3 -26.75 -17.33 42.58
N PHE A 4 -27.45 -16.48 43.32
CA PHE A 4 -27.47 -15.02 43.07
C PHE A 4 -26.12 -14.34 43.37
N GLN A 5 -25.39 -14.79 44.40
CA GLN A 5 -24.03 -14.31 44.68
C GLN A 5 -23.01 -14.70 43.59
N LYS A 6 -23.15 -15.87 42.94
CA LYS A 6 -22.24 -16.28 41.86
C LYS A 6 -22.48 -15.50 40.57
N ILE A 7 -23.73 -15.15 40.28
CA ILE A 7 -24.09 -14.31 39.13
C ILE A 7 -23.66 -12.85 39.36
N ALA A 8 -23.81 -12.33 40.59
CA ALA A 8 -23.35 -10.99 40.94
C ALA A 8 -21.83 -10.86 40.88
N VAL A 9 -21.07 -11.88 41.32
CA VAL A 9 -19.60 -11.88 41.20
C VAL A 9 -19.17 -11.99 39.74
N LEU A 10 -19.80 -12.84 38.91
CA LEU A 10 -19.47 -12.93 37.49
C LEU A 10 -19.76 -11.62 36.73
N ALA A 11 -20.87 -10.95 37.05
CA ALA A 11 -21.22 -9.65 36.49
C ALA A 11 -20.26 -8.54 36.94
N LEU A 12 -19.81 -8.56 38.20
CA LEU A 12 -18.80 -7.62 38.71
C LEU A 12 -17.42 -7.85 38.08
N THR A 13 -17.03 -9.09 37.80
CA THR A 13 -15.76 -9.38 37.11
C THR A 13 -15.79 -8.94 35.65
N VAL A 14 -16.93 -9.08 34.96
CA VAL A 14 -17.11 -8.54 33.60
C VAL A 14 -17.06 -7.01 33.59
N ILE A 15 -17.67 -6.34 34.58
CA ILE A 15 -17.60 -4.87 34.70
C ILE A 15 -16.19 -4.38 35.05
N LEU A 16 -15.40 -5.13 35.82
CA LEU A 16 -14.01 -4.76 36.15
C LEU A 16 -13.03 -4.99 34.98
N VAL A 17 -13.30 -5.94 34.08
CA VAL A 17 -12.54 -6.10 32.83
C VAL A 17 -12.85 -4.98 31.83
N VAL A 18 -14.07 -4.43 31.86
CA VAL A 18 -14.46 -3.28 31.02
C VAL A 18 -13.83 -1.96 31.52
N ILE A 19 -13.47 -1.85 32.81
CA ILE A 19 -12.89 -0.62 33.37
C ILE A 19 -11.36 -0.52 33.15
N ALA A 20 -10.66 -1.63 32.86
CA ALA A 20 -9.24 -1.61 32.48
C ALA A 20 -8.99 -1.41 30.96
N GLY A 21 -10.06 -1.38 30.15
CA GLY A 21 -10.01 -1.19 28.69
C GLY A 21 -10.84 0.00 28.21
N CYS A 22 -10.99 1.03 29.04
CA CYS A 22 -11.81 2.19 28.73
C CYS A 22 -11.07 3.17 27.80
N SER A 23 -10.94 2.83 26.52
CA SER A 23 -11.15 3.82 25.47
C SER A 23 -12.63 3.76 25.11
N SER A 24 -13.31 4.89 25.05
CA SER A 24 -14.74 4.99 24.72
C SER A 24 -15.06 4.66 23.25
N GLY A 25 -14.17 3.93 22.57
CA GLY A 25 -14.22 3.61 21.16
C GLY A 25 -14.74 2.21 20.89
N LYS A 26 -14.96 1.92 19.61
CA LYS A 26 -15.17 0.55 19.13
C LYS A 26 -13.91 -0.29 19.41
N PRO A 27 -14.02 -1.63 19.53
CA PRO A 27 -12.85 -2.50 19.57
C PRO A 27 -11.86 -2.18 18.45
N ALA A 28 -10.55 -2.25 18.71
CA ALA A 28 -9.50 -1.76 17.81
C ALA A 28 -9.64 -2.29 16.37
N LYS A 29 -9.95 -3.58 16.19
CA LYS A 29 -10.14 -4.14 14.84
C LYS A 29 -11.37 -3.56 14.15
N GLU A 30 -12.49 -3.49 14.86
CA GLU A 30 -13.74 -2.94 14.32
C GLU A 30 -13.60 -1.44 14.00
N ALA A 31 -12.91 -0.69 14.86
CA ALA A 31 -12.60 0.71 14.66
C ALA A 31 -11.74 0.92 13.41
N LEU A 32 -10.64 0.18 13.27
CA LEU A 32 -9.77 0.23 12.09
C LEU A 32 -10.55 -0.09 10.81
N GLN A 33 -11.30 -1.19 10.79
CA GLN A 33 -12.10 -1.60 9.63
C GLN A 33 -13.18 -0.57 9.29
N SER A 34 -13.85 -0.02 10.30
CA SER A 34 -14.86 1.03 10.12
C SER A 34 -14.24 2.29 9.53
N ALA A 35 -13.08 2.72 10.02
CA ALA A 35 -12.39 3.92 9.55
C ALA A 35 -11.88 3.78 8.11
N MET A 36 -11.30 2.62 7.76
CA MET A 36 -10.89 2.31 6.37
C MET A 36 -12.10 2.30 5.42
N THR A 37 -13.23 1.75 5.86
CA THR A 37 -14.48 1.78 5.08
C THR A 37 -14.97 3.22 4.92
N LYS A 38 -14.98 4.00 5.99
CA LYS A 38 -15.51 5.36 6.00
C LYS A 38 -14.71 6.31 5.10
N ILE A 39 -13.37 6.21 5.10
CA ILE A 39 -12.53 7.03 4.21
C ILE A 39 -12.72 6.63 2.74
N SER A 40 -12.92 5.33 2.45
CA SER A 40 -13.22 4.87 1.08
C SER A 40 -14.56 5.37 0.53
N GLU A 41 -15.47 5.76 1.43
CA GLU A 41 -16.80 6.26 1.09
C GLU A 41 -16.88 7.79 1.09
N ALA A 42 -15.79 8.49 1.43
CA ALA A 42 -15.73 9.94 1.38
C ALA A 42 -15.91 10.44 -0.06
N ASP A 43 -16.64 11.55 -0.20
CA ASP A 43 -16.90 12.19 -1.50
C ASP A 43 -15.66 12.94 -2.00
N SER A 44 -14.78 13.35 -1.10
CA SER A 44 -13.53 14.02 -1.39
C SER A 44 -12.53 13.92 -0.24
N TYR A 45 -11.25 14.08 -0.54
CA TYR A 45 -10.19 14.27 0.46
C TYR A 45 -8.90 14.75 -0.22
N LYS A 46 -8.02 15.35 0.57
CA LYS A 46 -6.59 15.45 0.25
C LYS A 46 -5.83 14.36 1.00
N VAL A 47 -4.90 13.71 0.32
CA VAL A 47 -3.99 12.76 0.93
C VAL A 47 -2.56 13.15 0.61
N LYS A 48 -1.71 13.20 1.63
CA LYS A 48 -0.27 13.31 1.48
C LYS A 48 0.34 11.99 1.90
N MET A 49 1.10 11.36 1.01
CA MET A 49 1.74 10.07 1.24
C MET A 49 3.26 10.23 1.14
N SER A 50 3.99 9.48 1.95
CA SER A 50 5.45 9.34 1.83
C SER A 50 5.79 7.86 1.81
N PHE A 51 6.80 7.50 1.02
CA PHE A 51 7.36 6.16 0.93
C PHE A 51 8.87 6.26 0.99
N GLY A 52 9.50 5.37 1.73
CA GLY A 52 10.96 5.28 1.82
C GLY A 52 11.43 3.84 1.89
N LEU A 53 12.63 3.63 1.35
CA LEU A 53 13.37 2.39 1.40
C LEU A 53 14.54 2.55 2.37
N ASP A 54 14.32 2.11 3.61
CA ASP A 54 15.26 2.22 4.72
C ASP A 54 16.42 1.22 4.59
N GLU A 55 16.13 0.03 4.05
CA GLU A 55 17.10 -1.04 3.93
C GLU A 55 16.86 -1.84 2.64
N LEU A 56 17.92 -2.05 1.88
CA LEU A 56 17.93 -2.98 0.76
C LEU A 56 19.31 -3.62 0.66
N GLU A 57 19.33 -4.94 0.83
CA GLU A 57 20.50 -5.79 0.58
C GLU A 57 20.04 -6.94 -0.31
N ILE A 58 20.61 -7.09 -1.50
CA ILE A 58 20.27 -8.15 -2.46
C ILE A 58 21.48 -9.08 -2.61
N PRO A 59 21.29 -10.41 -2.73
CA PRO A 59 22.37 -11.35 -3.00
C PRO A 59 23.21 -10.97 -4.22
N GLN A 60 24.54 -11.11 -4.12
CA GLN A 60 25.48 -10.65 -5.15
C GLN A 60 25.37 -11.41 -6.47
N ASP A 61 24.92 -12.65 -6.43
CA ASP A 61 24.64 -13.51 -7.58
C ASP A 61 23.29 -13.20 -8.24
N ALA A 62 22.27 -12.76 -7.48
CA ALA A 62 21.03 -12.22 -8.03
C ALA A 62 21.27 -10.89 -8.77
N ALA A 63 22.28 -10.12 -8.37
CA ALA A 63 22.77 -8.96 -9.11
C ALA A 63 23.74 -9.33 -10.26
N ALA A 64 24.18 -10.58 -10.36
CA ALA A 64 25.16 -11.05 -11.36
C ALA A 64 24.51 -11.36 -12.72
N GLY A 65 23.92 -10.33 -13.35
CA GLY A 65 23.68 -10.29 -14.79
C GLY A 65 24.86 -9.68 -15.55
N ALA A 66 24.74 -9.54 -16.87
CA ALA A 66 25.76 -8.93 -17.74
C ALA A 66 26.14 -7.47 -17.37
N ASP A 67 25.45 -6.86 -16.40
CA ASP A 67 25.73 -5.52 -15.90
C ASP A 67 25.51 -5.40 -14.38
N ALA A 68 26.16 -6.28 -13.60
CA ALA A 68 26.10 -6.28 -12.14
C ALA A 68 26.51 -4.93 -11.51
N ALA A 69 27.39 -4.19 -12.19
CA ALA A 69 27.79 -2.85 -11.77
C ALA A 69 26.67 -1.82 -11.95
N ALA A 70 25.94 -1.83 -13.06
CA ALA A 70 24.77 -0.98 -13.24
C ALA A 70 23.63 -1.34 -12.28
N ALA A 71 23.39 -2.64 -12.04
CA ALA A 71 22.40 -3.09 -11.08
C ALA A 71 22.73 -2.60 -9.66
N ALA A 72 23.98 -2.73 -9.21
CA ALA A 72 24.43 -2.24 -7.92
C ALA A 72 24.33 -0.70 -7.81
N ALA A 73 24.62 0.03 -8.88
CA ALA A 73 24.48 1.48 -8.92
C ALA A 73 23.01 1.93 -8.80
N ILE A 74 22.09 1.25 -9.50
CA ILE A 74 20.64 1.51 -9.41
C ILE A 74 20.12 1.20 -8.00
N ILE A 75 20.51 0.06 -7.42
CA ILE A 75 20.14 -0.32 -6.05
C ILE A 75 20.63 0.74 -5.05
N GLY A 76 21.88 1.19 -5.18
CA GLY A 76 22.46 2.22 -4.33
C GLY A 76 21.80 3.59 -4.48
N MET A 77 21.22 3.89 -5.65
CA MET A 77 20.49 5.13 -5.92
C MET A 77 19.05 5.10 -5.39
N ILE A 78 18.40 3.94 -5.41
CA ILE A 78 17.04 3.75 -4.88
C ILE A 78 17.06 3.63 -3.36
N LYS A 79 18.14 3.06 -2.80
CA LYS A 79 18.39 3.08 -1.35
C LYS A 79 18.45 4.53 -0.88
N ASP A 80 17.69 4.85 0.16
CA ASP A 80 17.47 6.22 0.68
C ASP A 80 16.67 7.18 -0.23
N ALA A 81 16.15 6.73 -1.38
CA ALA A 81 15.22 7.53 -2.15
C ALA A 81 13.91 7.71 -1.39
N SER A 82 13.39 8.94 -1.35
CA SER A 82 12.07 9.23 -0.78
C SER A 82 11.10 9.63 -1.87
N ILE A 83 9.91 9.04 -1.85
CA ILE A 83 8.82 9.37 -2.76
C ILE A 83 7.70 9.99 -1.94
N THR A 84 7.37 11.24 -2.21
CA THR A 84 6.19 11.91 -1.65
C THR A 84 5.12 12.03 -2.72
N VAL A 85 3.86 11.78 -2.36
CA VAL A 85 2.72 11.95 -3.25
C VAL A 85 1.69 12.83 -2.54
N ASP A 86 1.43 14.00 -3.10
CA ASP A 86 0.28 14.82 -2.72
C ASP A 86 -0.85 14.55 -3.71
N ALA A 87 -2.02 14.14 -3.22
CA ALA A 87 -3.17 13.88 -4.08
C ALA A 87 -4.45 14.52 -3.55
N ILE A 88 -5.29 14.96 -4.48
CA ILE A 88 -6.62 15.52 -4.23
C ILE A 88 -7.61 14.64 -4.98
N TYR A 89 -8.55 14.03 -4.25
CA TYR A 89 -9.59 13.17 -4.81
C TYR A 89 -10.95 13.83 -4.69
N GLN A 90 -11.76 13.71 -5.74
CA GLN A 90 -13.19 14.00 -5.71
C GLN A 90 -13.97 12.94 -6.49
N LYS A 91 -14.98 12.35 -5.85
CA LYS A 91 -15.80 11.27 -6.38
C LYS A 91 -16.69 11.68 -7.56
N ASP A 92 -17.20 12.90 -7.55
CA ASP A 92 -17.96 13.50 -8.65
C ASP A 92 -17.29 14.84 -9.00
N PRO A 93 -16.58 14.97 -10.14
CA PRO A 93 -16.70 14.21 -11.38
C PRO A 93 -15.73 13.01 -11.54
N MET A 94 -15.32 12.36 -10.45
CA MET A 94 -14.35 11.25 -10.44
C MET A 94 -12.99 11.71 -10.98
N ARG A 95 -12.42 12.70 -10.29
CA ARG A 95 -11.14 13.32 -10.63
C ARG A 95 -10.16 13.15 -9.48
N THR A 96 -8.92 12.79 -9.84
CA THR A 96 -7.80 12.77 -8.91
C THR A 96 -6.66 13.58 -9.49
N ASP A 97 -6.22 14.62 -8.80
CA ASP A 97 -4.97 15.31 -9.12
C ASP A 97 -3.89 14.73 -8.22
N LEU A 98 -2.74 14.38 -8.78
CA LEU A 98 -1.60 13.85 -8.04
C LEU A 98 -0.35 14.65 -8.38
N ASN A 99 0.51 14.87 -7.40
CA ASN A 99 1.85 15.37 -7.61
C ASN A 99 2.81 14.41 -6.94
N MET A 100 3.58 13.68 -7.75
CA MET A 100 4.61 12.76 -7.26
C MET A 100 5.95 13.49 -7.21
N GLU A 101 6.58 13.53 -6.05
CA GLU A 101 7.91 14.05 -5.84
C GLU A 101 8.86 12.90 -5.50
N ILE A 102 9.91 12.74 -6.31
CA ILE A 102 10.96 11.74 -6.09
C ILE A 102 12.22 12.52 -5.74
N VAL A 103 12.77 12.26 -4.55
CA VAL A 103 14.04 12.83 -4.09
C VAL A 103 15.04 11.70 -3.98
N ILE A 104 16.13 11.84 -4.74
CA ILE A 104 17.25 10.90 -4.75
C ILE A 104 18.44 11.60 -4.10
N PRO A 105 18.86 11.17 -2.89
CA PRO A 105 19.96 11.79 -2.19
C PRO A 105 21.31 11.50 -2.86
N GLY A 106 22.26 12.43 -2.73
CA GLY A 106 23.61 12.29 -3.27
C GLY A 106 24.34 13.64 -3.41
N ASP A 107 25.57 13.62 -3.93
CA ASP A 107 26.38 14.84 -4.16
C ASP A 107 25.73 15.82 -5.16
N MET A 108 24.85 15.29 -6.02
CA MET A 108 23.91 16.05 -6.86
C MET A 108 22.50 15.59 -6.52
N GLU A 109 21.92 16.15 -5.45
CA GLU A 109 20.52 15.89 -5.09
C GLU A 109 19.62 16.10 -6.32
N MET A 110 18.92 15.03 -6.71
CA MET A 110 17.97 15.09 -7.81
C MET A 110 16.56 15.07 -7.24
N LYS A 111 15.81 16.12 -7.56
CA LYS A 111 14.40 16.25 -7.21
C LYS A 111 13.58 16.29 -8.50
N LEU A 112 12.70 15.30 -8.65
CA LEU A 112 11.79 15.19 -9.78
C LEU A 112 10.35 15.35 -9.29
N SER A 113 9.58 16.27 -9.87
CA SER A 113 8.16 16.46 -9.57
C SER A 113 7.34 16.18 -10.83
N VAL A 114 6.40 15.23 -10.73
CA VAL A 114 5.56 14.76 -11.83
C VAL A 114 4.08 15.02 -11.48
N PRO A 115 3.53 16.15 -11.95
CA PRO A 115 2.10 16.42 -11.87
C PRO A 115 1.31 15.48 -12.78
N MET A 116 0.20 14.98 -12.27
CA MET A 116 -0.71 14.08 -12.96
C MET A 116 -2.16 14.46 -12.67
N ILE A 117 -3.02 14.27 -13.65
CA ILE A 117 -4.48 14.42 -13.51
C ILE A 117 -5.11 13.14 -14.03
N MET A 118 -5.91 12.48 -13.22
CA MET A 118 -6.64 11.29 -13.58
C MET A 118 -8.14 11.59 -13.58
N THR A 119 -8.79 11.23 -14.67
CA THR A 119 -10.25 11.22 -14.86
C THR A 119 -10.69 9.78 -15.17
N PRO A 120 -12.00 9.49 -15.34
CA PRO A 120 -12.45 8.11 -15.54
C PRO A 120 -11.85 7.40 -16.74
N ASP A 121 -11.57 8.15 -17.80
CA ASP A 121 -11.13 7.61 -19.10
C ASP A 121 -9.70 8.02 -19.45
N THR A 122 -9.08 8.94 -18.72
CA THR A 122 -7.84 9.58 -19.16
C THR A 122 -6.91 9.87 -18.00
N LEU A 123 -5.64 9.50 -18.20
CA LEU A 123 -4.54 9.94 -17.36
C LEU A 123 -3.73 10.99 -18.13
N TYR A 124 -3.55 12.14 -17.52
CA TYR A 124 -2.68 13.20 -18.00
C TYR A 124 -1.41 13.22 -17.16
N VAL A 125 -0.25 13.08 -17.79
CA VAL A 125 1.05 13.12 -17.11
C VAL A 125 1.86 14.28 -17.63
N LYS A 126 2.22 15.23 -16.76
CA LYS A 126 3.07 16.35 -17.16
C LYS A 126 4.51 15.88 -17.27
N ILE A 127 5.15 16.14 -18.40
CA ILE A 127 6.55 15.81 -18.60
C ILE A 127 7.40 16.82 -17.83
N PRO A 128 8.09 16.41 -16.76
CA PRO A 128 8.96 17.32 -16.03
C PRO A 128 10.23 17.62 -16.82
N GLN A 129 10.93 18.67 -16.41
CA GLN A 129 12.31 18.84 -16.82
C GLN A 129 13.18 17.86 -16.03
N ILE A 130 13.76 16.87 -16.71
CA ILE A 130 14.64 15.87 -16.10
C ILE A 130 16.09 16.35 -16.24
N PRO A 131 16.81 16.60 -15.13
CA PRO A 131 18.23 16.92 -15.20
C PRO A 131 19.01 15.86 -15.97
N MET A 132 20.01 16.26 -16.77
CA MET A 132 20.88 15.36 -17.56
C MET A 132 20.21 14.64 -18.75
N LEU A 133 18.89 14.74 -18.92
CA LEU A 133 18.20 14.21 -20.10
C LEU A 133 17.74 15.38 -20.99
N PRO A 134 18.37 15.61 -22.15
CA PRO A 134 17.97 16.68 -23.06
C PRO A 134 16.65 16.28 -23.75
N LEU A 135 15.54 16.66 -23.15
CA LEU A 135 14.22 16.54 -23.75
C LEU A 135 13.97 17.75 -24.67
N PRO A 136 13.33 17.56 -25.85
CA PRO A 136 12.93 18.68 -26.69
C PRO A 136 12.06 19.68 -25.92
N GLU A 137 12.27 20.98 -26.13
CA GLU A 137 11.42 22.04 -25.56
C GLU A 137 9.96 21.92 -26.01
N THR A 138 9.72 21.27 -27.15
CA THR A 138 8.40 21.00 -27.70
C THR A 138 7.58 20.00 -26.88
N VAL A 139 8.23 19.27 -25.96
CA VAL A 139 7.67 18.17 -25.16
C VAL A 139 7.77 18.49 -23.66
N THR A 140 8.87 19.11 -23.22
CA THR A 140 9.08 19.48 -21.81
C THR A 140 7.97 20.40 -21.29
N GLY A 141 7.39 20.07 -20.13
CA GLY A 141 6.33 20.85 -19.49
C GLY A 141 4.92 20.65 -20.06
N LYS A 142 4.78 19.89 -21.16
CA LYS A 142 3.47 19.51 -21.70
C LYS A 142 2.91 18.29 -21.00
N TYR A 143 1.59 18.14 -21.08
CA TYR A 143 0.91 16.91 -20.65
C TYR A 143 0.91 15.89 -21.76
N ILE A 144 1.12 14.63 -21.41
CA ILE A 144 0.80 13.47 -22.23
C ILE A 144 -0.59 13.00 -21.81
N LYS A 145 -1.48 12.86 -22.80
CA LYS A 145 -2.78 12.23 -22.66
C LYS A 145 -2.65 10.73 -22.90
N ILE A 146 -3.02 9.94 -21.91
CA ILE A 146 -3.07 8.48 -21.96
C ILE A 146 -4.53 8.08 -21.84
N ASP A 147 -5.07 7.45 -22.87
CA ASP A 147 -6.42 6.86 -22.81
C ASP A 147 -6.33 5.54 -22.04
N LEU A 148 -7.06 5.45 -20.93
CA LEU A 148 -6.99 4.29 -20.04
C LEU A 148 -7.65 3.04 -20.64
N LYS A 149 -8.60 3.21 -21.56
CA LYS A 149 -9.23 2.09 -22.26
C LYS A 149 -8.30 1.55 -23.32
N GLU A 150 -7.70 2.43 -24.11
CA GLU A 150 -6.70 2.03 -25.11
C GLU A 150 -5.50 1.35 -24.44
N LEU A 151 -5.02 1.89 -23.31
CA LEU A 151 -3.95 1.27 -22.55
C LEU A 151 -4.31 -0.14 -22.07
N ALA A 152 -5.53 -0.34 -21.57
CA ALA A 152 -6.02 -1.66 -21.17
C ALA A 152 -6.09 -2.64 -22.35
N GLU A 153 -6.60 -2.19 -23.51
CA GLU A 153 -6.66 -3.00 -24.74
C GLU A 153 -5.25 -3.40 -25.23
N GLN A 154 -4.30 -2.47 -25.22
CA GLN A 154 -2.91 -2.72 -25.63
C GLN A 154 -2.18 -3.68 -24.68
N GLN A 155 -2.42 -3.58 -23.37
CA GLN A 155 -1.79 -4.45 -22.37
C GLN A 155 -2.51 -5.79 -22.19
N GLY A 156 -3.58 -6.05 -22.95
CA GLY A 156 -4.44 -7.24 -22.76
C GLY A 156 -5.13 -7.28 -21.40
N GLY A 157 -5.21 -6.14 -20.70
CA GLY A 157 -5.81 -5.99 -19.39
C GLY A 157 -7.30 -5.67 -19.46
N ALA A 158 -8.01 -5.93 -18.36
CA ALA A 158 -9.39 -5.49 -18.23
C ALA A 158 -9.47 -3.97 -18.00
N GLN A 159 -10.57 -3.36 -18.44
CA GLN A 159 -10.89 -1.98 -18.10
C GLN A 159 -10.90 -1.81 -16.57
N ILE A 160 -10.30 -0.73 -16.08
CA ILE A 160 -10.26 -0.42 -14.64
C ILE A 160 -11.68 -0.11 -14.16
N ASP A 161 -12.30 -1.06 -13.44
CA ASP A 161 -13.52 -0.82 -12.68
C ASP A 161 -13.15 -0.47 -11.24
N ILE A 162 -13.20 0.83 -10.94
CA ILE A 162 -12.89 1.38 -9.61
C ILE A 162 -13.80 0.79 -8.54
N ALA A 163 -15.08 0.55 -8.83
CA ALA A 163 -16.01 -0.01 -7.87
C ALA A 163 -15.68 -1.49 -7.59
N ALA A 164 -15.31 -2.25 -8.62
CA ALA A 164 -14.84 -3.63 -8.46
C ALA A 164 -13.54 -3.69 -7.63
N GLN A 165 -12.58 -2.79 -7.88
CA GLN A 165 -11.34 -2.69 -7.11
C GLN A 165 -11.59 -2.32 -5.64
N GLN A 166 -12.46 -1.34 -5.37
CA GLN A 166 -12.85 -0.96 -4.01
C GLN A 166 -13.51 -2.12 -3.27
N LYS A 167 -14.40 -2.86 -3.95
CA LYS A 167 -15.04 -4.05 -3.38
C LYS A 167 -14.02 -5.13 -3.07
N LEU A 168 -13.12 -5.44 -4.00
CA LEU A 168 -12.05 -6.40 -3.80
C LEU A 168 -11.15 -6.01 -2.62
N GLY A 169 -10.75 -4.73 -2.54
CA GLY A 169 -9.96 -4.20 -1.43
C GLY A 169 -10.65 -4.37 -0.07
N LYS A 170 -11.97 -4.13 0.00
CA LYS A 170 -12.78 -4.37 1.20
C LYS A 170 -12.84 -5.86 1.58
N GLU A 171 -13.02 -6.74 0.59
CA GLU A 171 -13.07 -8.20 0.82
C GLU A 171 -11.72 -8.75 1.29
N ILE A 172 -10.62 -8.38 0.62
CA ILE A 172 -9.25 -8.75 1.01
C ILE A 172 -8.92 -8.22 2.40
N GLY A 173 -9.19 -6.94 2.67
CA GLY A 173 -8.94 -6.32 3.98
C GLY A 173 -9.72 -7.01 5.10
N ALA A 174 -10.97 -7.39 4.84
CA ALA A 174 -11.78 -8.14 5.80
C ALA A 174 -11.19 -9.52 6.10
N VAL A 175 -10.73 -10.26 5.08
CA VAL A 175 -10.10 -11.57 5.25
C VAL A 175 -8.79 -11.47 6.04
N LEU A 176 -7.95 -10.48 5.74
CA LEU A 176 -6.69 -10.23 6.46
C LEU A 176 -6.94 -9.97 7.95
N LEU A 177 -7.91 -9.11 8.28
CA LEU A 177 -8.21 -8.74 9.67
C LEU A 177 -8.99 -9.82 10.43
N LYS A 178 -9.78 -10.65 9.74
CA LYS A 178 -10.64 -11.67 10.36
C LYS A 178 -9.85 -12.61 11.28
N HIS A 179 -8.70 -13.08 10.83
CA HIS A 179 -7.92 -14.12 11.51
C HIS A 179 -6.86 -13.61 12.49
N LEU A 180 -6.62 -12.30 12.53
CA LEU A 180 -5.70 -11.67 13.48
C LEU A 180 -6.45 -11.34 14.78
N ASP A 181 -6.25 -12.09 15.86
CA ASP A 181 -6.95 -11.79 17.12
C ASP A 181 -6.53 -10.45 17.74
N GLU A 182 -7.47 -9.77 18.41
CA GLU A 182 -7.22 -8.42 18.95
C GLU A 182 -6.16 -8.39 20.04
N LYS A 183 -5.98 -9.46 20.81
CA LYS A 183 -5.08 -9.45 21.96
C LYS A 183 -3.62 -9.62 21.56
N THR A 184 -3.37 -10.38 20.50
CA THR A 184 -2.02 -10.69 20.03
C THR A 184 -1.48 -9.61 19.10
N TYR A 185 -2.34 -9.04 18.23
CA TYR A 185 -1.88 -8.21 17.12
C TYR A 185 -2.23 -6.73 17.26
N PHE A 186 -3.22 -6.37 18.08
CA PHE A 186 -3.73 -5.00 18.13
C PHE A 186 -3.37 -4.34 19.47
N SER A 187 -3.03 -3.06 19.39
CA SER A 187 -2.80 -2.21 20.55
C SER A 187 -3.34 -0.80 20.30
N GLU A 188 -3.58 -0.06 21.38
CA GLU A 188 -4.02 1.34 21.33
C GLU A 188 -2.93 2.23 21.96
N PRO A 189 -1.86 2.57 21.21
CA PRO A 189 -0.77 3.38 21.73
C PRO A 189 -1.25 4.81 22.02
N LYS A 190 -0.57 5.48 22.94
CA LYS A 190 -0.79 6.92 23.17
C LYS A 190 -0.27 7.73 22.00
N ALA A 191 -0.84 8.91 21.76
CA ALA A 191 -0.41 9.82 20.69
C ALA A 191 1.11 10.10 20.68
N ALA A 192 1.71 10.30 21.86
CA ALA A 192 3.15 10.55 21.99
C ALA A 192 4.05 9.36 21.62
N GLU A 193 3.50 8.14 21.60
CA GLU A 193 4.21 6.88 21.32
C GLU A 193 3.90 6.37 19.89
N ALA A 194 2.91 6.97 19.23
CA ALA A 194 2.36 6.51 17.97
C ALA A 194 3.04 7.12 16.73
N GLY A 195 4.00 8.03 16.91
CA GLY A 195 4.71 8.66 15.79
C GLY A 195 3.81 9.53 14.90
N LEU A 196 2.72 10.08 15.47
CA LEU A 196 1.79 10.91 14.70
C LEU A 196 2.45 12.23 14.25
N PRO A 197 2.07 12.77 13.08
CA PRO A 197 2.48 14.10 12.65
C PRO A 197 2.16 15.17 13.69
N GLU A 198 3.03 16.17 13.83
CA GLU A 198 2.83 17.25 14.78
C GLU A 198 1.47 17.95 14.56
N GLY A 199 0.72 18.14 15.65
CA GLY A 199 -0.57 18.82 15.62
C GLY A 199 -1.76 17.96 15.19
N LEU A 200 -1.56 16.72 14.74
CA LEU A 200 -2.66 15.79 14.45
C LEU A 200 -3.35 15.38 15.77
N LYS A 201 -4.68 15.53 15.80
CA LYS A 201 -5.52 15.05 16.91
C LYS A 201 -6.26 13.81 16.44
N ALA A 202 -6.27 12.78 17.27
CA ALA A 202 -7.00 11.55 16.98
C ALA A 202 -7.87 11.17 18.19
N ASP A 203 -9.07 10.68 17.92
CA ASP A 203 -9.98 10.14 18.93
C ASP A 203 -9.55 8.74 19.36
N GLN A 204 -8.96 7.98 18.44
CA GLN A 204 -8.45 6.63 18.66
C GLN A 204 -7.23 6.39 17.78
N ILE A 205 -6.24 5.70 18.33
CA ILE A 205 -5.03 5.30 17.62
C ILE A 205 -4.90 3.80 17.78
N ILE A 206 -4.72 3.09 16.67
CA ILE A 206 -4.65 1.63 16.64
C ILE A 206 -3.34 1.26 15.96
N ALA A 207 -2.55 0.41 16.60
CA ALA A 207 -1.40 -0.22 15.98
C ALA A 207 -1.64 -1.72 15.83
N VAL A 208 -1.38 -2.24 14.64
CA VAL A 208 -1.31 -3.66 14.32
C VAL A 208 0.17 -4.02 14.20
N GLU A 209 0.63 -5.03 14.92
CA GLU A 209 2.04 -5.41 14.95
C GLU A 209 2.25 -6.92 14.85
N ILE A 210 3.11 -7.32 13.92
CA ILE A 210 3.74 -8.63 13.84
C ILE A 210 5.24 -8.42 14.09
N ASN A 211 5.79 -9.19 15.03
CA ASN A 211 7.19 -9.14 15.44
C ASN A 211 7.69 -10.55 15.75
N GLU A 212 8.95 -10.68 16.16
CA GLU A 212 9.58 -11.97 16.43
C GLU A 212 8.77 -12.87 17.39
N THR A 213 8.00 -12.29 18.32
CA THR A 213 7.27 -13.05 19.34
C THR A 213 5.99 -13.72 18.82
N ASN A 214 5.32 -13.13 17.83
CA ASN A 214 4.06 -13.63 17.26
C ASN A 214 4.19 -14.06 15.79
N TYR A 215 5.37 -13.91 15.18
CA TYR A 215 5.60 -14.22 13.77
C TYR A 215 5.30 -15.67 13.41
N ALA A 216 5.81 -16.65 14.16
CA ALA A 216 5.58 -18.07 13.84
C ALA A 216 4.08 -18.43 13.84
N GLN A 217 3.32 -17.91 14.81
CA GLN A 217 1.85 -18.03 14.85
C GLN A 217 1.20 -17.30 13.67
N THR A 218 1.72 -16.14 13.29
CA THR A 218 1.22 -15.38 12.13
C THR A 218 1.38 -16.18 10.86
N VAL A 219 2.55 -16.78 10.63
CA VAL A 219 2.83 -17.64 9.46
C VAL A 219 1.85 -18.81 9.44
N ASP A 220 1.61 -19.47 10.58
CA ASP A 220 0.61 -20.53 10.66
C ASP A 220 -0.79 -20.04 10.28
N THR A 221 -1.22 -18.90 10.81
CA THR A 221 -2.52 -18.31 10.48
C THR A 221 -2.62 -17.94 9.00
N VAL A 222 -1.57 -17.33 8.44
CA VAL A 222 -1.56 -16.87 7.06
C VAL A 222 -1.65 -18.05 6.10
N ILE A 223 -0.78 -19.05 6.25
CA ILE A 223 -0.73 -20.20 5.35
C ILE A 223 -1.96 -21.11 5.50
N ASN A 224 -2.50 -21.28 6.72
CA ASN A 224 -3.60 -22.21 6.94
C ASN A 224 -5.00 -21.61 6.79
N GLN A 225 -5.16 -20.29 6.92
CA GLN A 225 -6.48 -19.66 6.99
C GLN A 225 -6.61 -18.48 6.03
N VAL A 226 -5.67 -17.53 6.09
CA VAL A 226 -5.76 -16.29 5.30
C VAL A 226 -5.57 -16.56 3.81
N LEU A 227 -4.47 -17.20 3.40
CA LEU A 227 -4.18 -17.45 1.98
C LEU A 227 -5.27 -18.29 1.29
N PRO A 228 -5.74 -19.42 1.86
CA PRO A 228 -6.84 -20.16 1.24
C PRO A 228 -8.12 -19.34 1.08
N GLU A 229 -8.46 -18.51 2.07
CA GLU A 229 -9.65 -17.65 2.01
C GLU A 229 -9.48 -16.50 1.00
N LEU A 230 -8.27 -15.93 0.88
CA LEU A 230 -7.95 -14.93 -0.16
C LEU A 230 -8.05 -15.51 -1.57
N ILE A 231 -7.50 -16.72 -1.78
CA ILE A 231 -7.62 -17.44 -3.04
C ILE A 231 -9.10 -17.68 -3.37
N ASP A 232 -9.92 -18.07 -2.38
CA ASP A 232 -11.35 -18.27 -2.57
C ASP A 232 -12.10 -16.97 -2.92
N VAL A 233 -11.69 -15.83 -2.36
CA VAL A 233 -12.23 -14.51 -2.76
C VAL A 233 -11.91 -14.21 -4.22
N LEU A 234 -10.65 -14.41 -4.63
CA LEU A 234 -10.22 -14.20 -6.02
C LEU A 234 -10.95 -15.12 -7.00
N LEU A 235 -11.03 -16.42 -6.71
CA LEU A 235 -11.70 -17.41 -7.57
C LEU A 235 -13.22 -17.16 -7.71
N LYS A 236 -13.85 -16.47 -6.76
CA LYS A 236 -15.27 -16.08 -6.81
C LYS A 236 -15.50 -14.79 -7.59
N ASN A 237 -14.45 -14.05 -7.94
CA ASN A 237 -14.53 -12.73 -8.53
C ASN A 237 -13.81 -12.71 -9.88
N GLU A 238 -14.50 -13.11 -10.95
CA GLU A 238 -13.93 -13.15 -12.31
C GLU A 238 -13.44 -11.78 -12.79
N GLU A 239 -14.09 -10.68 -12.37
CA GLU A 239 -13.64 -9.32 -12.69
C GLU A 239 -12.29 -9.01 -12.04
N SER A 240 -12.08 -9.48 -10.80
CA SER A 240 -10.80 -9.32 -10.10
C SER A 240 -9.69 -10.14 -10.72
N LEU A 241 -9.97 -11.38 -11.14
CA LEU A 241 -9.01 -12.20 -11.88
C LEU A 241 -8.59 -11.52 -13.19
N LYS A 242 -9.57 -10.99 -13.95
CA LYS A 242 -9.29 -10.25 -15.19
C LYS A 242 -8.50 -8.95 -14.93
N ALA A 243 -8.85 -8.20 -13.89
CA ALA A 243 -8.15 -6.96 -13.53
C ALA A 243 -6.70 -7.20 -13.10
N LEU A 244 -6.44 -8.34 -12.45
CA LEU A 244 -5.09 -8.76 -12.05
C LEU A 244 -4.35 -9.54 -13.14
N GLN A 245 -4.97 -9.73 -14.31
CA GLN A 245 -4.44 -10.56 -15.41
C GLN A 245 -4.07 -11.99 -14.95
N LEU A 246 -4.88 -12.55 -14.06
CA LEU A 246 -4.71 -13.91 -13.54
C LEU A 246 -5.65 -14.86 -14.26
N GLU A 247 -5.12 -15.97 -14.77
CA GLU A 247 -5.96 -17.06 -15.26
C GLU A 247 -6.52 -17.85 -14.08
N LYS A 248 -7.80 -18.22 -14.17
CA LYS A 248 -8.46 -19.02 -13.14
C LYS A 248 -7.73 -20.35 -12.89
N ALA A 249 -7.26 -21.00 -13.96
CA ALA A 249 -6.53 -22.26 -13.87
C ALA A 249 -5.23 -22.10 -13.06
N ASP A 250 -4.50 -21.00 -13.25
CA ASP A 250 -3.27 -20.73 -12.50
C ASP A 250 -3.55 -20.50 -11.02
N VAL A 251 -4.64 -19.79 -10.69
CA VAL A 251 -5.03 -19.56 -9.28
C VAL A 251 -5.50 -20.86 -8.61
N GLU A 252 -6.23 -21.73 -9.35
CA GLU A 252 -6.62 -23.06 -8.86
C GLU A 252 -5.39 -23.99 -8.68
N GLN A 253 -4.43 -23.90 -9.60
CA GLN A 253 -3.17 -24.64 -9.52
C GLN A 253 -2.34 -24.16 -8.32
N PHE A 254 -2.20 -22.85 -8.13
CA PHE A 254 -1.53 -22.26 -6.98
C PHE A 254 -2.16 -22.71 -5.65
N LYS A 255 -3.49 -22.78 -5.58
CA LYS A 255 -4.19 -23.34 -4.41
C LYS A 255 -3.79 -24.78 -4.14
N THR A 256 -3.69 -25.59 -5.18
CA THR A 256 -3.32 -27.00 -5.10
C THR A 256 -1.87 -27.16 -4.67
N ASP A 257 -0.96 -26.37 -5.24
CA ASP A 257 0.46 -26.39 -4.91
C ASP A 257 0.73 -25.88 -3.49
N LEU A 258 -0.02 -24.87 -3.03
CA LEU A 258 0.03 -24.39 -1.65
C LEU A 258 -0.31 -25.50 -0.66
N GLU A 259 -1.36 -26.28 -0.93
CA GLU A 259 -1.74 -27.40 -0.06
C GLU A 259 -0.76 -28.58 -0.16
N ALA A 260 -0.24 -28.88 -1.36
CA ALA A 260 0.73 -29.96 -1.56
C ALA A 260 2.08 -29.68 -0.88
N ASN A 261 2.55 -28.42 -0.91
CA ASN A 261 3.86 -28.02 -0.40
C ASN A 261 3.77 -27.25 0.93
N LYS A 262 2.61 -27.28 1.59
CA LYS A 262 2.31 -26.47 2.79
C LYS A 262 3.36 -26.61 3.89
N ALA A 263 3.81 -27.83 4.16
CA ALA A 263 4.77 -28.11 5.21
C ALA A 263 6.15 -27.50 4.91
N GLU A 264 6.59 -27.55 3.66
CA GLU A 264 7.85 -26.96 3.21
C GLU A 264 7.79 -25.43 3.26
N ILE A 265 6.69 -24.84 2.76
CA ILE A 265 6.47 -23.39 2.81
C ILE A 265 6.47 -22.89 4.27
N LEU A 266 5.81 -23.61 5.18
CA LEU A 266 5.81 -23.27 6.61
C LEU A 266 7.22 -23.36 7.22
N ASP A 267 8.01 -24.35 6.82
CA ASP A 267 9.37 -24.53 7.32
C ASP A 267 10.28 -23.36 6.87
N VAL A 268 10.28 -23.06 5.57
CA VAL A 268 11.05 -21.95 5.00
C VAL A 268 10.67 -20.62 5.64
N LEU A 269 9.37 -20.29 5.69
CA LEU A 269 8.93 -19.01 6.26
C LEU A 269 9.27 -18.87 7.75
N LYS A 270 9.28 -19.96 8.53
CA LYS A 270 9.59 -19.87 9.96
C LYS A 270 11.08 -19.89 10.26
N ASN A 271 11.87 -20.56 9.42
CA ASN A 271 13.28 -20.85 9.73
C ASN A 271 14.28 -20.04 8.90
N ASP A 272 13.89 -19.58 7.71
CA ASP A 272 14.77 -18.90 6.75
C ASP A 272 14.37 -17.43 6.55
N VAL A 273 13.17 -17.05 7.01
CA VAL A 273 12.70 -15.66 7.02
C VAL A 273 12.62 -15.15 8.45
N LYS A 274 13.22 -13.98 8.68
CA LYS A 274 13.17 -13.22 9.91
C LYS A 274 12.36 -11.94 9.69
N VAL A 275 11.35 -11.74 10.52
CA VAL A 275 10.61 -10.48 10.61
C VAL A 275 11.18 -9.64 11.74
N ASN A 276 11.84 -8.54 11.39
CA ASN A 276 12.33 -7.57 12.35
C ASN A 276 11.19 -6.65 12.81
N LYS A 277 10.32 -6.22 11.88
CA LYS A 277 9.17 -5.38 12.19
C LYS A 277 8.11 -5.44 11.09
N LEU A 278 6.86 -5.69 11.44
CA LEU A 278 5.71 -5.48 10.56
C LEU A 278 4.69 -4.71 11.39
N LYS A 279 4.68 -3.39 11.25
CA LYS A 279 3.80 -2.51 12.02
C LYS A 279 2.96 -1.67 11.09
N LEU A 280 1.67 -1.53 11.41
CA LEU A 280 0.76 -0.57 10.80
C LEU A 280 0.11 0.23 11.93
N THR A 281 0.24 1.55 11.93
CA THR A 281 -0.55 2.43 12.82
C THR A 281 -1.61 3.12 12.00
N GLY A 282 -2.81 3.26 12.56
CA GLY A 282 -3.88 4.09 12.03
C GLY A 282 -4.38 5.05 13.11
N ALA A 283 -4.59 6.32 12.75
CA ALA A 283 -5.20 7.32 13.61
C ALA A 283 -6.59 7.68 13.07
N ILE A 284 -7.58 7.66 13.97
CA ILE A 284 -8.99 7.87 13.64
C ILE A 284 -9.45 9.18 14.27
N GLN A 285 -10.10 10.04 13.49
CA GLN A 285 -10.77 11.23 13.97
C GLN A 285 -12.16 11.31 13.33
N ASP A 286 -13.20 11.57 14.13
CA ASP A 286 -14.60 11.62 13.70
C ASP A 286 -15.02 10.34 12.94
N GLY A 287 -14.40 9.20 13.28
CA GLY A 287 -14.59 7.90 12.62
C GLY A 287 -13.92 7.75 11.25
N TYR A 288 -13.23 8.76 10.74
CA TYR A 288 -12.43 8.67 9.51
C TYR A 288 -10.99 8.27 9.83
N MET A 289 -10.38 7.51 8.93
CA MET A 289 -8.91 7.36 8.93
C MET A 289 -8.30 8.71 8.54
N VAL A 290 -7.57 9.34 9.45
CA VAL A 290 -6.90 10.64 9.20
C VAL A 290 -5.39 10.50 9.06
N TYR A 291 -4.83 9.38 9.52
CA TYR A 291 -3.43 9.07 9.34
C TYR A 291 -3.21 7.56 9.35
N GLN A 292 -2.27 7.09 8.55
CA GLN A 292 -1.74 5.74 8.62
C GLN A 292 -0.23 5.76 8.41
N ASP A 293 0.50 4.91 9.09
CA ASP A 293 1.90 4.61 8.77
C ASP A 293 2.17 3.13 8.86
N GLY A 294 3.11 2.66 8.05
CA GLY A 294 3.54 1.28 8.05
C GLY A 294 5.05 1.18 8.02
N GLN A 295 5.55 0.12 8.66
CA GLN A 295 6.96 -0.24 8.66
C GLN A 295 7.07 -1.74 8.42
N VAL A 296 7.87 -2.09 7.42
CA VAL A 296 8.16 -3.46 7.03
C VAL A 296 9.66 -3.66 7.10
N GLY A 297 10.10 -4.64 7.86
CA GLY A 297 11.51 -5.04 8.00
C GLY A 297 11.58 -6.55 7.96
N VAL A 298 12.06 -7.09 6.85
CA VAL A 298 12.19 -8.53 6.61
C VAL A 298 13.60 -8.87 6.14
N GLU A 299 14.09 -10.01 6.59
CA GLU A 299 15.36 -10.59 6.21
C GLU A 299 15.14 -12.05 5.83
N ALA A 300 15.58 -12.46 4.65
CA ALA A 300 15.58 -13.86 4.24
C ALA A 300 17.02 -14.32 4.09
N THR A 301 17.35 -15.50 4.61
CA THR A 301 18.70 -16.08 4.50
C THR A 301 18.59 -17.45 3.85
N ASP A 302 19.32 -17.65 2.77
CA ASP A 302 19.54 -18.99 2.22
C ASP A 302 20.69 -19.66 2.99
N LYS A 303 20.36 -20.71 3.74
CA LYS A 303 21.33 -21.47 4.55
C LYS A 303 22.31 -22.27 3.70
N GLU A 304 21.96 -22.62 2.45
CA GLU A 304 22.83 -23.41 1.58
C GLU A 304 23.93 -22.55 0.96
N SER A 305 23.59 -21.35 0.48
CA SER A 305 24.57 -20.41 -0.10
C SER A 305 25.18 -19.43 0.92
N GLY A 306 24.55 -19.25 2.09
CA GLY A 306 24.92 -18.25 3.08
C GLY A 306 24.57 -16.81 2.68
N GLN A 307 23.77 -16.64 1.63
CA GLN A 307 23.35 -15.33 1.13
C GLN A 307 22.12 -14.83 1.88
N SER A 308 21.95 -13.49 1.94
CA SER A 308 20.80 -12.87 2.56
C SER A 308 20.20 -11.77 1.70
N LEU A 309 18.88 -11.63 1.79
CA LEU A 309 18.08 -10.55 1.26
C LEU A 309 17.52 -9.77 2.45
N LYS A 310 17.74 -8.45 2.50
CA LYS A 310 17.09 -7.58 3.49
C LYS A 310 16.27 -6.51 2.80
N LEU A 311 15.10 -6.24 3.36
CA LEU A 311 14.17 -5.23 2.90
C LEU A 311 13.57 -4.49 4.09
N GLY A 312 13.79 -3.18 4.12
CA GLY A 312 13.25 -2.22 5.07
C GLY A 312 12.47 -1.15 4.31
N LEU A 313 11.17 -1.07 4.53
CA LEU A 313 10.27 -0.10 3.90
C LEU A 313 9.48 0.63 4.99
N HIS A 314 9.25 1.92 4.77
CA HIS A 314 8.22 2.63 5.49
C HIS A 314 7.31 3.38 4.54
N PHE A 315 6.09 3.63 5.01
CA PHE A 315 5.19 4.58 4.38
C PHE A 315 4.39 5.31 5.43
N ASP A 316 3.92 6.51 5.09
CA ASP A 316 2.87 7.20 5.83
C ASP A 316 1.89 7.85 4.87
N ALA A 317 0.66 8.05 5.32
CA ALA A 317 -0.35 8.80 4.62
C ALA A 317 -1.21 9.61 5.59
N THR A 318 -1.35 10.91 5.33
CA THR A 318 -2.20 11.82 6.10
C THR A 318 -3.38 12.25 5.24
N TYR A 319 -4.60 12.07 5.75
CA TYR A 319 -5.83 12.52 5.10
C TYR A 319 -6.30 13.82 5.72
N SER A 320 -6.71 14.76 4.88
CA SER A 320 -7.23 16.06 5.27
C SER A 320 -8.33 16.50 4.31
N GLU A 321 -9.02 17.59 4.67
CA GLU A 321 -10.10 18.17 3.85
C GLU A 321 -11.19 17.15 3.42
N ILE A 322 -11.43 16.14 4.26
CA ILE A 322 -12.41 15.07 3.99
C ILE A 322 -13.82 15.66 3.83
N ASN A 323 -14.52 15.29 2.75
CA ASN A 323 -15.85 15.77 2.38
C ASN A 323 -15.96 17.30 2.28
N LYS A 324 -14.88 17.98 1.87
CA LYS A 324 -14.88 19.40 1.48
C LYS A 324 -14.74 19.53 -0.02
N ASP A 325 -15.16 20.65 -0.60
CA ASP A 325 -14.97 20.91 -2.03
C ASP A 325 -13.48 20.82 -2.39
N ALA A 326 -13.16 20.02 -3.41
CA ALA A 326 -11.79 19.80 -3.81
C ALA A 326 -11.22 21.07 -4.47
N ALA A 327 -10.14 21.60 -3.89
CA ALA A 327 -9.40 22.71 -4.47
C ALA A 327 -8.35 22.19 -5.46
N PHE A 328 -8.79 21.75 -6.65
CA PHE A 328 -7.88 21.33 -7.72
C PHE A 328 -7.02 22.52 -8.20
N GLU A 329 -5.70 22.34 -8.20
CA GLU A 329 -4.75 23.40 -8.57
C GLU A 329 -4.49 23.48 -10.08
N ASN A 330 -4.72 22.37 -10.79
CA ASN A 330 -4.49 22.29 -12.24
C ASN A 330 -5.82 22.30 -13.00
N GLU A 331 -5.82 22.83 -14.21
CA GLU A 331 -6.91 22.61 -15.17
C GLU A 331 -6.64 21.35 -16.00
N ILE A 332 -7.69 20.70 -16.50
CA ILE A 332 -7.53 19.59 -17.44
C ILE A 332 -6.95 20.17 -18.74
N PRO A 333 -5.78 19.69 -19.21
CA PRO A 333 -5.11 20.27 -20.37
C PRO A 333 -5.91 20.02 -21.65
N THR A 334 -6.05 21.06 -22.48
CA THR A 334 -6.72 20.98 -23.79
C THR A 334 -5.76 20.72 -24.94
N ASP A 335 -4.46 20.87 -24.70
CA ASP A 335 -3.36 20.80 -25.67
C ASP A 335 -2.36 19.66 -25.36
N ALA A 336 -2.83 18.64 -24.62
CA ALA A 336 -2.02 17.48 -24.27
C ALA A 336 -1.63 16.66 -25.52
N LEU A 337 -0.37 16.21 -25.56
CA LEU A 337 0.17 15.33 -26.59
C LEU A 337 -0.35 13.91 -26.39
N THR A 338 -0.60 13.16 -27.46
CA THR A 338 -0.89 11.73 -27.35
C THR A 338 0.40 10.90 -27.24
N LEU A 339 0.28 9.64 -26.81
CA LEU A 339 1.41 8.69 -26.83
C LEU A 339 1.96 8.47 -28.25
N ASP A 340 1.10 8.45 -29.26
CA ASP A 340 1.50 8.32 -30.66
C ASP A 340 2.31 9.53 -31.15
N GLU A 341 1.85 10.74 -30.82
CA GLU A 341 2.57 11.98 -31.15
C GLU A 341 3.95 11.99 -30.48
N LEU A 342 4.02 11.58 -29.21
CA LEU A 342 5.28 11.45 -28.49
C LEU A 342 6.21 10.45 -29.17
N THR A 343 5.71 9.26 -29.53
CA THR A 343 6.49 8.20 -30.17
C THR A 343 7.04 8.66 -31.51
N GLN A 344 6.21 9.28 -32.37
CA GLN A 344 6.66 9.83 -33.65
C GLN A 344 7.74 10.90 -33.48
N MET A 345 7.67 11.71 -32.42
CA MET A 345 8.71 12.71 -32.13
C MET A 345 10.05 12.09 -31.72
N PHE A 346 10.05 10.90 -31.13
CA PHE A 346 11.28 10.15 -30.77
C PHE A 346 11.77 9.20 -31.88
N GLU A 347 10.90 8.76 -32.80
CA GLU A 347 11.26 7.98 -33.98
C GLU A 347 11.84 8.84 -35.12
N LEU A 348 11.61 10.15 -35.10
CA LEU A 348 12.30 11.08 -35.98
C LEU A 348 13.80 11.08 -35.64
N PRO A 349 14.70 10.83 -36.60
CA PRO A 349 16.13 10.83 -36.34
C PRO A 349 16.52 12.15 -35.70
N ALA A 350 17.22 12.08 -34.56
CA ALA A 350 17.76 13.25 -33.89
C ALA A 350 18.70 14.01 -34.85
N GLY A 351 18.14 15.02 -35.53
CA GLY A 351 18.84 15.84 -36.51
C GLY A 351 18.08 15.99 -37.84
N MET A 352 17.14 16.94 -37.88
CA MET A 352 17.04 17.92 -38.98
C MET A 352 16.75 19.30 -38.41
#